data_AF-A0AAV9GAP6-F1
#
_entry.id   AF-A0AAV9GAP6-F1
#
_cell.length_a   1.000
_cell.length_b   1.000
_cell.length_c   1.000
_cell.angle_alpha   90.00
_cell.angle_beta   90.00
_cell.angle_gamma   90.00
#
_symmetry.space_group_name_H-M   'P 1'
#
loop_
_entity.id
_entity.type
_entity.pdbx_description
1 polymer ?
#
loop_
_entity_poly.entity_id
_entity_poly.type
_entity_poly.pdbx_seq_one_letter_code
_entity_poly.pdbx_strand_id
1 'polypeptide(L)'
;MLGRVLLTLDAIGLLLGAPIADMSHTHIYNPRWPPHAKFHCGQTITLSVALGLATLFFTWRSSFLAPSTPAVVAARVARDSLHTAVVVGTIYWLAGLAAVTYPGSAGIDPEFGTGFPQLPVFTGFTAVAVTGWAYETWMR
;
A
#
# COMPACT_ATOMS: atom_id res chain seq x y z
N MET A 1 -17.90 2.29 -8.95
CA MET A 1 -16.67 2.23 -9.75
C MET A 1 -15.66 3.21 -9.22
N LEU A 2 -16.07 4.43 -8.84
CA LEU A 2 -15.16 5.41 -8.22
C LEU A 2 -14.32 4.80 -7.09
N GLY A 3 -14.90 4.06 -6.16
CA GLY A 3 -14.10 3.51 -5.07
C GLY A 3 -13.13 2.39 -5.49
N ARG A 4 -13.48 1.59 -6.51
CA ARG A 4 -12.51 0.66 -7.14
C ARG A 4 -11.38 1.38 -7.88
N VAL A 5 -11.67 2.54 -8.48
CA VAL A 5 -10.64 3.40 -9.10
C VAL A 5 -9.69 3.90 -8.01
N LEU A 6 -10.20 4.40 -6.89
CA LEU A 6 -9.38 4.85 -5.76
C LEU A 6 -8.52 3.73 -5.18
N LEU A 7 -9.08 2.53 -4.95
CA LEU A 7 -8.29 1.36 -4.50
C LEU A 7 -7.26 0.91 -5.54
N THR A 8 -7.54 1.09 -6.84
CA THR A 8 -6.57 0.82 -7.91
C THR A 8 -5.43 1.86 -7.91
N LEU A 9 -5.75 3.14 -7.65
CA LEU A 9 -4.74 4.18 -7.49
C LEU A 9 -3.82 3.91 -6.29
N ASP A 10 -4.40 3.48 -5.17
CA ASP A 10 -3.63 3.03 -4.00
C ASP A 10 -2.71 1.84 -4.33
N ALA A 11 -3.24 0.81 -4.99
CA ALA A 11 -2.46 -0.33 -5.45
C ALA A 11 -1.29 0.09 -6.36
N ILE A 12 -1.50 1.04 -7.28
CA ILE A 12 -0.42 1.59 -8.13
C ILE A 12 0.61 2.33 -7.28
N GLY A 13 0.17 3.09 -6.27
CA GLY A 13 1.04 3.73 -5.29
C GLY A 13 1.96 2.72 -4.59
N LEU A 14 1.43 1.57 -4.16
CA LEU A 14 2.22 0.49 -3.57
C LEU A 14 3.16 -0.19 -4.57
N LEU A 15 2.68 -0.44 -5.80
CA LEU A 15 3.46 -1.12 -6.84
C LEU A 15 4.68 -0.31 -7.29
N LEU A 16 4.60 1.03 -7.23
CA LEU A 16 5.62 1.90 -7.80
C LEU A 16 6.33 2.78 -6.77
N GLY A 17 5.62 3.22 -5.72
CA GLY A 17 6.12 4.19 -4.75
C GLY A 17 7.39 3.72 -4.05
N ALA A 18 7.34 2.56 -3.39
CA ALA A 18 8.52 2.02 -2.71
C ALA A 18 9.65 1.65 -3.69
N PRO A 19 9.41 0.94 -4.82
CA PRO A 19 10.46 0.72 -5.80
C PRO A 19 11.14 2.01 -6.28
N ILE A 20 10.40 3.08 -6.55
CA ILE A 20 10.98 4.34 -7.01
C ILE A 20 11.78 5.05 -5.90
N ALA A 21 11.23 5.13 -4.69
CA ALA A 21 11.87 5.82 -3.58
C ALA A 21 13.12 5.08 -3.07
N ASP A 22 13.01 3.76 -2.94
CA ASP A 22 13.98 2.95 -2.21
C ASP A 22 15.07 2.36 -3.13
N MET A 23 14.83 2.28 -4.46
CA MET A 23 15.86 1.94 -5.45
C MET A 23 16.66 3.18 -5.85
N SER A 24 17.21 3.88 -4.85
CA SER A 24 17.90 5.16 -5.04
C SER A 24 19.23 5.21 -4.27
N HIS A 25 20.04 6.23 -4.58
CA HIS A 25 21.32 6.49 -3.89
C HIS A 25 21.15 6.89 -2.42
N THR A 26 19.93 7.28 -2.02
CA THR A 26 19.61 7.58 -0.62
C THR A 26 19.22 6.34 0.19
N HIS A 27 18.95 5.21 -0.47
CA HIS A 27 18.44 3.96 0.13
C HIS A 27 19.29 2.75 -0.28
N ILE A 28 18.77 1.81 -1.08
CA ILE A 28 19.43 0.51 -1.32
C ILE A 28 20.82 0.63 -1.95
N TYR A 29 21.07 1.71 -2.71
CA TYR A 29 22.35 2.00 -3.33
C TYR A 29 23.27 2.90 -2.49
N ASN A 30 22.83 3.34 -1.30
CA ASN A 30 23.66 4.12 -0.39
C ASN A 30 24.86 3.27 0.09
N PRO A 31 26.12 3.65 -0.18
CA PRO A 31 27.29 2.89 0.26
C PRO A 31 27.48 2.90 1.79
N ARG A 32 26.85 3.82 2.52
CA ARG A 32 26.96 3.95 3.98
C ARG A 32 26.04 3.01 4.75
N TRP A 33 24.96 2.54 4.11
CA TRP A 33 24.06 1.59 4.74
C TRP A 33 24.74 0.25 4.95
N PRO A 34 24.71 -0.30 6.18
CA PRO A 34 25.22 -1.64 6.42
C PRO A 34 24.40 -2.66 5.61
N PRO A 35 24.98 -3.83 5.27
CA PRO A 35 24.28 -4.84 4.47
C PRO A 35 22.90 -5.22 5.00
N HIS A 36 22.72 -5.24 6.32
CA HIS A 36 21.43 -5.61 6.93
C HIS A 36 20.33 -4.55 6.73
N ALA A 37 20.67 -3.25 6.71
CA ALA A 37 19.71 -2.20 6.39
C ALA A 37 19.20 -2.34 4.94
N LYS A 38 20.11 -2.68 4.01
CA LYS A 38 19.76 -2.97 2.60
C LYS A 38 18.87 -4.20 2.47
N PHE A 39 19.10 -5.23 3.29
CA PHE A 39 18.22 -6.41 3.34
C PHE A 39 16.79 -6.02 3.74
N HIS A 40 16.62 -5.24 4.82
CA HIS A 40 15.31 -4.77 5.24
C HIS A 40 14.66 -3.83 4.23
N CYS A 41 15.43 -3.00 3.53
CA CYS A 41 14.94 -2.18 2.43
C CYS A 41 14.45 -3.02 1.24
N GLY A 42 15.21 -4.05 0.83
CA GLY A 42 14.74 -5.02 -0.16
C GLY A 42 13.47 -5.75 0.27
N GLN A 43 13.35 -6.08 1.56
CA GLN A 43 12.15 -6.65 2.16
C GLN A 43 10.96 -5.69 2.06
N THR A 44 11.11 -4.40 2.38
CA THR A 44 10.00 -3.41 2.30
C THR A 44 9.57 -3.12 0.88
N ILE A 45 10.51 -3.01 -0.07
CA ILE A 45 10.20 -2.89 -1.51
C ILE A 45 9.33 -4.07 -1.96
N THR A 46 9.78 -5.29 -1.65
CA THR A 46 9.09 -6.51 -2.06
C THR A 46 7.72 -6.62 -1.42
N LEU A 47 7.61 -6.27 -0.13
CA LEU A 47 6.33 -6.26 0.59
C LEU A 47 5.36 -5.24 -0.02
N SER A 48 5.82 -4.04 -0.38
CA SER A 48 5.01 -3.02 -1.05
C SER A 48 4.42 -3.56 -2.36
N VAL A 49 5.25 -4.17 -3.21
CA VAL A 49 4.78 -4.75 -4.48
C VAL A 49 3.78 -5.88 -4.25
N ALA A 50 4.07 -6.80 -3.32
CA ALA A 50 3.16 -7.91 -3.00
C ALA A 50 1.80 -7.42 -2.49
N LEU A 51 1.80 -6.39 -1.64
CA LEU A 51 0.58 -5.77 -1.13
C LEU A 51 -0.17 -4.99 -2.20
N GLY A 52 0.52 -4.30 -3.11
CA GLY A 52 -0.08 -3.65 -4.26
C GLY A 52 -0.78 -4.63 -5.19
N LEU A 53 -0.13 -5.75 -5.50
CA LEU A 53 -0.73 -6.84 -6.28
C LEU A 53 -1.95 -7.45 -5.57
N ALA A 54 -1.86 -7.71 -4.26
CA ALA A 54 -2.97 -8.22 -3.47
C ALA A 54 -4.14 -7.23 -3.46
N THR A 55 -3.87 -5.94 -3.26
CA THR A 55 -4.88 -4.86 -3.28
C THR A 55 -5.59 -4.82 -4.62
N LEU A 56 -4.85 -4.88 -5.73
CA LEU A 56 -5.42 -4.90 -7.07
C LEU A 56 -6.28 -6.14 -7.31
N PHE A 57 -5.78 -7.33 -6.94
CA PHE A 57 -6.52 -8.58 -7.05
C PHE A 57 -7.84 -8.52 -6.27
N PHE A 58 -7.81 -8.15 -4.99
CA PHE A 58 -9.00 -8.09 -4.15
C PHE A 58 -9.95 -6.94 -4.55
N THR A 59 -9.45 -5.86 -5.14
CA THR A 59 -10.30 -4.81 -5.71
C THR A 59 -11.15 -5.31 -6.87
N TRP A 60 -10.65 -6.27 -7.65
CA TRP A 60 -11.31 -6.75 -8.87
C TRP A 60 -11.80 -8.21 -8.82
N ARG A 61 -11.52 -8.95 -7.74
CA ARG A 61 -11.85 -10.38 -7.59
C ARG A 61 -13.29 -10.73 -7.97
N SER A 62 -14.26 -9.92 -7.56
CA SER A 62 -15.67 -10.19 -7.84
C SER A 62 -16.03 -10.14 -9.33
N SER A 63 -15.24 -9.43 -10.15
CA SER A 63 -15.43 -9.34 -11.60
C SER A 63 -15.02 -10.62 -12.33
N PHE A 64 -14.32 -11.54 -11.66
CA PHE A 64 -13.92 -12.85 -12.19
C PHE A 64 -14.87 -13.98 -11.78
N LEU A 65 -15.98 -13.68 -11.09
CA LEU A 65 -16.97 -14.68 -10.73
C LEU A 65 -17.72 -15.20 -11.96
N ALA A 66 -18.06 -16.49 -11.97
CA ALA A 66 -18.82 -17.08 -13.06
C ALA A 66 -20.21 -16.44 -13.17
N PRO A 67 -20.77 -16.25 -14.37
CA PRO A 67 -22.12 -15.68 -14.55
C PRO A 67 -23.23 -16.49 -13.85
N SER A 68 -23.01 -17.79 -13.61
CA SER A 68 -23.91 -18.68 -12.88
C SER A 68 -23.84 -18.53 -11.36
N THR A 69 -22.95 -17.67 -10.82
CA THR A 69 -22.80 -17.48 -9.37
C THR A 69 -24.08 -16.87 -8.79
N PRO A 70 -24.68 -17.45 -7.74
CA PRO A 70 -25.86 -16.88 -7.11
C PRO A 70 -25.62 -15.45 -6.61
N ALA A 71 -26.57 -14.55 -6.83
CA ALA A 71 -26.41 -13.13 -6.54
C ALA A 71 -26.03 -12.84 -5.07
N VAL A 72 -26.60 -13.59 -4.12
CA VAL A 72 -26.29 -13.48 -2.68
C VAL A 72 -24.83 -13.84 -2.39
N VAL A 73 -24.30 -14.86 -3.07
CA VAL A 73 -22.89 -15.27 -2.94
C VAL A 73 -21.98 -14.23 -3.58
N ALA A 74 -22.33 -13.74 -4.77
CA ALA A 74 -21.56 -12.71 -5.47
C ALA A 74 -21.45 -11.41 -4.65
N ALA A 75 -22.55 -10.98 -4.02
CA ALA A 75 -22.57 -9.80 -3.15
C ALA A 75 -21.67 -9.98 -1.92
N ARG A 76 -21.72 -11.15 -1.26
CA ARG A 76 -20.84 -11.46 -0.13
C ARG A 76 -19.37 -11.45 -0.53
N VAL A 77 -19.02 -12.13 -1.62
CA VAL A 77 -17.65 -12.16 -2.13
C VAL A 77 -17.16 -10.76 -2.48
N ALA A 78 -17.99 -9.93 -3.12
CA ALA A 78 -17.63 -8.56 -3.45
C ALA A 78 -17.32 -7.73 -2.19
N ARG A 79 -18.16 -7.84 -1.15
CA ARG A 79 -17.97 -7.14 0.12
C ARG A 79 -16.69 -7.60 0.84
N ASP A 80 -16.54 -8.91 1.03
CA ASP A 80 -15.37 -9.48 1.69
C ASP A 80 -14.09 -9.10 0.95
N SER A 81 -14.12 -9.12 -0.38
CA SER A 81 -12.98 -8.74 -1.20
C SER A 81 -12.60 -7.27 -1.04
N LEU A 82 -13.57 -6.35 -0.97
CA LEU A 82 -13.28 -4.93 -0.74
C LEU A 82 -12.73 -4.67 0.67
N HIS A 83 -13.22 -5.38 1.69
CA HIS A 83 -12.66 -5.30 3.04
C HIS A 83 -11.21 -5.80 3.07
N THR A 84 -10.90 -6.91 2.39
CA THR A 84 -9.53 -7.39 2.28
C THR A 84 -8.66 -6.38 1.54
N ALA A 85 -9.16 -5.83 0.42
CA ALA A 85 -8.42 -4.84 -0.39
C ALA A 85 -7.97 -3.64 0.42
N VAL A 86 -8.85 -3.02 1.23
CA VAL A 86 -8.47 -1.86 2.04
C VAL A 86 -7.47 -2.23 3.14
N VAL A 87 -7.58 -3.41 3.74
CA VAL A 87 -6.62 -3.86 4.75
C VAL A 87 -5.24 -4.04 4.11
N VAL A 88 -5.14 -4.82 3.03
CA VAL A 88 -3.83 -5.06 2.40
C VAL A 88 -3.26 -3.80 1.73
N GLY A 89 -4.13 -2.89 1.27
CA GLY A 89 -3.73 -1.61 0.67
C GLY A 89 -3.22 -0.59 1.69
N THR A 90 -3.69 -0.64 2.93
CA THR A 90 -3.32 0.36 3.95
C THR A 90 -2.17 -0.06 4.87
N ILE A 91 -1.98 -1.36 5.11
CA ILE A 91 -1.03 -1.81 6.14
C ILE A 91 0.42 -1.39 5.88
N TYR A 92 0.85 -1.28 4.63
CA TYR A 92 2.20 -0.80 4.29
C TYR A 92 2.38 0.66 4.69
N TRP A 93 1.43 1.52 4.32
CA TRP A 93 1.45 2.94 4.65
C TRP A 93 1.40 3.18 6.16
N LEU A 94 0.53 2.45 6.86
CA LEU A 94 0.40 2.53 8.31
C LEU A 94 1.66 2.04 9.03
N ALA A 95 2.29 0.97 8.55
CA ALA A 95 3.58 0.51 9.07
C ALA A 95 4.68 1.56 8.84
N GLY A 96 4.71 2.20 7.66
CA GLY A 96 5.61 3.31 7.36
C GLY A 96 5.40 4.51 8.28
N LEU A 97 4.16 4.88 8.57
CA LEU A 97 3.83 5.95 9.52
C LEU A 97 4.25 5.61 10.96
N ALA A 98 4.08 4.34 11.36
CA ALA A 98 4.51 3.87 12.67
C ALA A 98 6.04 3.79 12.80
N ALA A 99 6.77 3.64 11.69
CA ALA A 99 8.22 3.42 11.69
C ALA A 99 8.99 4.50 12.46
N VAL A 100 8.58 5.76 12.39
CA VAL A 100 9.23 6.89 13.09
C VAL A 100 9.14 6.81 14.63
N THR A 101 8.26 5.95 15.15
CA THR A 101 8.08 5.78 16.61
C THR A 101 9.13 4.84 17.22
N TYR A 102 9.88 4.09 16.41
CA TYR A 102 10.89 3.18 16.91
C TYR A 102 12.18 3.93 17.30
N PRO A 103 12.83 3.56 18.43
CA PRO A 103 14.05 4.22 18.88
C PRO A 103 15.16 4.21 17.82
N GLY A 104 15.73 5.39 17.56
CA GLY A 104 16.83 5.54 16.60
C GLY A 104 16.42 5.52 15.12
N SER A 105 15.12 5.45 14.82
CA SER A 105 14.61 5.59 13.45
C SER A 105 14.51 7.06 13.02
N ALA A 106 14.61 7.32 11.71
CA ALA A 106 14.37 8.62 11.11
C ALA A 106 13.72 8.43 9.73
N GLY A 107 12.93 9.41 9.29
CA GLY A 107 12.29 9.38 7.97
C GLY A 107 13.28 9.60 6.82
N ILE A 108 14.45 10.17 7.11
CA ILE A 108 15.52 10.39 6.15
C ILE A 108 16.85 10.37 6.89
N ASP A 109 17.90 9.87 6.25
CA ASP A 109 19.25 9.98 6.81
C ASP A 109 19.67 11.46 6.91
N PRO A 110 20.40 11.87 7.97
CA PRO A 110 20.87 13.25 8.12
C PRO A 110 21.71 13.78 6.95
N GLU A 111 22.31 12.88 6.17
CA GLU A 111 23.06 13.22 4.95
C GLU A 111 22.17 13.85 3.86
N PHE A 112 20.88 13.49 3.81
CA PHE A 112 19.97 13.91 2.74
C PHE A 112 18.89 14.90 3.20
N GLY A 113 18.79 15.16 4.51
CA GLY A 113 17.90 16.19 5.04
C GLY A 113 17.38 15.88 6.45
N THR A 114 16.21 16.43 6.76
CA THR A 114 15.57 16.30 8.07
C THR A 114 14.06 16.08 7.93
N GLY A 115 13.44 15.50 8.95
CA GLY A 115 11.99 15.35 9.02
C GLY A 115 11.49 14.00 8.48
N PHE A 116 10.23 13.99 8.03
CA PHE A 116 9.55 12.78 7.56
C PHE A 116 8.87 13.01 6.20
N PRO A 117 9.64 13.02 5.10
CA PRO A 117 9.12 13.38 3.77
C PRO A 117 8.04 12.43 3.23
N GLN A 118 7.95 11.21 3.77
CA GLN A 118 6.96 10.21 3.40
C GLN A 118 5.59 10.43 4.05
N LEU A 119 5.50 11.27 5.09
CA LEU A 119 4.25 11.54 5.81
C LEU A 119 3.06 11.90 4.89
N PRO A 120 3.15 12.88 3.97
CA PRO A 120 2.03 13.21 3.08
C PRO A 120 1.70 12.06 2.11
N VAL A 121 2.69 11.28 1.68
CA VAL A 121 2.49 10.14 0.77
C VAL A 121 1.72 9.03 1.49
N PHE A 122 2.19 8.62 2.65
CA PHE A 122 1.59 7.51 3.41
C PHE A 122 0.18 7.86 3.90
N THR A 123 -0.02 9.08 4.42
CA THR A 123 -1.35 9.55 4.82
C THR A 123 -2.29 9.71 3.63
N GLY A 124 -1.80 10.27 2.52
CA GLY A 124 -2.57 10.47 1.30
C GLY A 124 -3.08 9.16 0.71
N PHE A 125 -2.20 8.17 0.52
CA PHE A 125 -2.60 6.86 -0.03
C PHE A 125 -3.51 6.08 0.93
N THR A 126 -3.25 6.15 2.24
CA THR A 126 -4.17 5.59 3.24
C THR A 126 -5.58 6.20 3.13
N ALA A 127 -5.66 7.54 3.01
CA ALA A 127 -6.94 8.23 2.85
C ALA A 127 -7.63 7.86 1.54
N VAL A 128 -6.89 7.75 0.43
CA VAL A 128 -7.41 7.30 -0.87
C VAL A 128 -8.01 5.89 -0.77
N ALA A 129 -7.30 4.94 -0.17
CA ALA A 129 -7.75 3.56 -0.01
C ALA A 129 -9.02 3.48 0.86
N VAL A 130 -9.01 4.13 2.02
CA VAL A 130 -10.15 4.14 2.96
C VAL A 130 -11.37 4.81 2.33
N THR A 131 -11.18 5.93 1.62
CA THR A 131 -12.28 6.62 0.92
C THR A 131 -12.84 5.75 -0.19
N GLY A 132 -11.97 5.06 -0.96
CA GLY A 132 -12.39 4.14 -2.01
C GLY A 132 -13.23 2.99 -1.48
N TRP A 133 -12.80 2.39 -0.38
CA TRP A 133 -13.54 1.35 0.31
C TRP A 133 -14.88 1.84 0.88
N ALA A 134 -14.89 2.98 1.57
CA ALA A 134 -16.11 3.55 2.16
C ALA A 134 -17.15 3.87 1.08
N TYR A 135 -16.72 4.39 -0.07
CA TYR A 135 -17.61 4.68 -1.20
C TYR A 135 -18.28 3.41 -1.75
N GLU A 136 -17.53 2.32 -1.92
CA GLU A 136 -18.08 1.07 -2.47
C GLU A 136 -18.92 0.27 -1.48
N THR A 137 -18.76 0.50 -0.18
CA THR A 137 -19.44 -0.29 0.86
C THR A 137 -20.60 0.43 1.55
N TRP A 138 -20.58 1.77 1.61
CA TRP A 138 -21.60 2.56 2.33
C TRP A 138 -22.38 3.54 1.45
N MET A 139 -21.84 3.94 0.29
CA MET A 139 -22.43 4.99 -0.56
C MET A 139 -23.06 4.43 -1.85
N ARG A 140 -23.08 3.10 -2.02
CA ARG A 140 -23.72 2.37 -3.13
C ARG A 140 -24.85 1.51 -2.59
#